data_AF-A0A6I7W8G7-F1
#
_entry.id   AF-A0A6I7W8G7-F1
#
_cell.length_a   1.000
_cell.length_b   1.000
_cell.length_c   1.000
_cell.angle_alpha   90.00
_cell.angle_beta   90.00
_cell.angle_gamma   90.00
#
_symmetry.space_group_name_H-M   'P 1'
#
loop_
_entity.id
_entity.type
_entity.pdbx_description
1 polymer ?
#
loop_
_entity_poly.entity_id
_entity_poly.type
_entity_poly.pdbx_seq_one_letter_code
_entity_poly.pdbx_strand_id
1 'polypeptide(L)'
;IKRFYDDEYRLLTSTDSEGRQYDLTWNTSHGPASFTDPMRNTTSYQYDRLGNVTKVTDAQEQSSQYRYDNASNLIYSENSQEQGTYAQYDTLNRLIALYSDAKLNTETDKVAVNHDFATHYEYDDQGNVLKVQRGGVANNQQTQTATYDSNGMPTSITSPTGITQSLEYDERSRLVRKYQTTDTIETTLVSYTYDDSDQVIKITTPAGITNYEYDQNGNLISQTDDRLHVTGYTYNADNLLQEVTDAEGGITQYSYDIHGNITKITLPNGL
;
A
#
# COMPACT_ATOMS: atom_id res chain seq x y z
N ILE A 1 24.48 3.90 25.97
CA ILE A 1 23.29 3.03 26.06
C ILE A 1 23.56 1.98 27.13
N LYS A 2 22.67 1.84 28.13
CA LYS A 2 22.78 0.84 29.22
C LYS A 2 21.60 -0.12 29.11
N ARG A 3 21.80 -1.43 29.26
CA ARG A 3 20.72 -2.44 29.17
C ARG A 3 20.85 -3.44 30.32
N PHE A 4 19.71 -3.88 30.84
CA PHE A 4 19.59 -4.90 31.87
C PHE A 4 18.63 -5.98 31.42
N TYR A 5 18.93 -7.23 31.76
CA TYR A 5 18.19 -8.40 31.31
C TYR A 5 17.84 -9.29 32.50
N ASP A 6 16.82 -10.14 32.35
CA ASP A 6 16.53 -11.23 33.28
C ASP A 6 17.43 -12.45 33.01
N ASP A 7 17.23 -13.53 33.79
CA ASP A 7 18.00 -14.77 33.69
C ASP A 7 17.75 -15.54 32.37
N GLU A 8 16.70 -15.19 31.63
CA GLU A 8 16.37 -15.71 30.30
C GLU A 8 16.86 -14.79 29.17
N TYR A 9 17.70 -13.79 29.51
CA TYR A 9 18.26 -12.79 28.59
C TYR A 9 17.22 -11.89 27.92
N ARG A 10 16.05 -11.71 28.54
CA ARG A 10 15.03 -10.78 28.07
C ARG A 10 15.24 -9.40 28.67
N LEU A 11 15.07 -8.36 27.85
CA LEU A 11 15.35 -6.98 28.24
C LEU A 11 14.38 -6.52 29.34
N LEU A 12 14.89 -6.13 30.51
CA LEU A 12 14.11 -5.55 31.61
C LEU A 12 14.14 -4.02 31.58
N THR A 13 15.31 -3.43 31.31
CA THR A 13 15.46 -1.97 31.29
C THR A 13 16.48 -1.56 30.23
N SER A 14 16.22 -0.47 29.50
CA SER A 14 17.18 0.17 28.60
C SER A 14 17.25 1.67 28.87
N THR A 15 18.44 2.24 28.78
CA THR A 15 18.67 3.70 28.82
C THR A 15 19.42 4.11 27.56
N ASP A 16 18.88 5.06 26.81
CA ASP A 16 19.49 5.53 25.57
C ASP A 16 20.67 6.50 25.80
N SER A 17 21.19 7.14 24.75
CA SER A 17 22.30 8.11 24.85
C SER A 17 21.88 9.44 25.49
N GLU A 18 20.58 9.73 25.56
CA GLU A 18 20.02 10.96 26.13
C GLU A 18 19.59 10.76 27.60
N GLY A 19 19.77 9.56 28.16
CA GLY A 19 19.37 9.23 29.53
C GLY A 19 17.89 8.85 29.67
N ARG A 20 17.14 8.70 28.58
CA ARG A 20 15.75 8.25 28.61
C ARG A 20 15.69 6.77 28.91
N GLN A 21 14.93 6.40 29.94
CA GLN A 21 14.81 5.02 30.42
C GLN A 21 13.50 4.38 29.95
N TYR A 22 13.59 3.11 29.57
CA TYR A 22 12.49 2.26 29.13
C TYR A 22 12.50 1.01 30.01
N ASP A 23 11.35 0.60 30.53
CA ASP A 23 11.22 -0.55 31.42
C ASP A 23 10.24 -1.58 30.83
N LEU A 24 10.52 -2.87 30.98
CA LEU A 24 9.67 -3.97 30.53
C LEU A 24 9.49 -4.99 31.65
N THR A 25 8.30 -5.57 31.72
CA THR A 25 8.05 -6.81 32.46
C THR A 25 7.67 -7.91 31.49
N TRP A 26 7.83 -9.17 31.87
CA TRP A 26 7.63 -10.31 30.97
C TRP A 26 6.60 -11.30 31.50
N ASN A 27 5.82 -11.86 30.58
CA ASN A 27 5.03 -13.05 30.85
C ASN A 27 5.97 -14.29 30.80
N THR A 28 5.77 -15.27 31.68
CA THR A 28 6.68 -16.43 31.85
C THR A 28 6.85 -17.31 30.61
N SER A 29 6.05 -17.17 29.54
CA SER A 29 6.22 -18.01 28.34
C SER A 29 5.92 -17.31 27.00
N HIS A 30 5.66 -16.00 27.01
CA HIS A 30 5.23 -15.26 25.80
C HIS A 30 6.07 -13.98 25.63
N GLY A 31 5.42 -12.84 25.43
CA GLY A 31 6.07 -11.54 25.24
C GLY A 31 6.12 -10.68 26.52
N PRO A 32 6.44 -9.39 26.36
CA PRO A 32 6.39 -8.42 27.44
C PRO A 32 4.99 -8.34 28.05
N ALA A 33 4.87 -8.50 29.38
CA ALA A 33 3.63 -8.26 30.10
C ALA A 33 3.34 -6.74 30.22
N SER A 34 4.37 -5.90 30.25
CA SER A 34 4.22 -4.45 30.19
C SER A 34 5.43 -3.77 29.58
N PHE A 35 5.22 -2.55 29.07
CA PHE A 35 6.25 -1.63 28.61
C PHE A 35 5.96 -0.24 29.20
N THR A 36 6.97 0.36 29.82
CA THR A 36 6.90 1.72 30.38
C THR A 36 7.88 2.61 29.66
N ASP A 37 7.38 3.70 29.08
CA ASP A 37 8.17 4.67 28.35
C ASP A 37 8.94 5.63 29.30
N PRO A 38 9.81 6.52 28.77
CA PRO A 38 10.56 7.48 29.58
C PRO A 38 9.69 8.49 30.34
N MET A 39 8.47 8.75 29.83
CA MET A 39 7.46 9.61 30.47
C MET A 39 6.65 8.86 31.54
N ARG A 40 6.96 7.59 31.80
CA ARG A 40 6.29 6.69 32.74
C ARG A 40 4.87 6.29 32.31
N ASN A 41 4.52 6.47 31.04
CA ASN A 41 3.31 5.87 30.48
C ASN A 41 3.53 4.36 30.35
N THR A 42 2.61 3.56 30.89
CA THR A 42 2.72 2.11 30.87
C THR A 42 1.63 1.50 30.00
N THR A 43 2.04 0.63 29.07
CA THR A 43 1.15 -0.24 28.30
C THR A 43 1.30 -1.66 28.83
N SER A 44 0.19 -2.39 29.00
CA SER A 44 0.19 -3.79 29.43
C SER A 44 -0.45 -4.70 28.39
N TYR A 45 0.00 -5.96 28.38
CA TYR A 45 -0.36 -6.96 27.39
C TYR A 45 -0.80 -8.26 28.07
N GLN A 46 -1.82 -8.88 27.52
CA GLN A 46 -2.24 -10.24 27.87
C GLN A 46 -2.13 -11.13 26.63
N TYR A 47 -1.90 -12.43 26.84
CA TYR A 47 -1.63 -13.37 25.77
C TYR A 47 -2.51 -14.62 25.91
N ASP A 48 -2.84 -15.26 24.78
CA ASP A 48 -3.33 -16.63 24.77
C ASP A 48 -2.17 -17.63 24.88
N ARG A 49 -2.51 -18.94 24.95
CA ARG A 49 -1.52 -20.03 25.05
C ARG A 49 -0.59 -20.17 23.83
N LEU A 50 -0.96 -19.61 22.68
CA LEU A 50 -0.16 -19.63 21.46
C LEU A 50 0.75 -18.39 21.37
N GLY A 51 0.64 -17.45 22.32
CA GLY A 51 1.42 -16.22 22.36
C GLY A 51 0.79 -15.07 21.59
N ASN A 52 -0.47 -15.17 21.17
CA ASN A 52 -1.17 -14.06 20.54
C ASN A 52 -1.67 -13.07 21.60
N VAL A 53 -1.59 -11.76 21.31
CA VAL A 53 -2.02 -10.72 22.25
C VAL A 53 -3.54 -10.67 22.34
N THR A 54 -4.14 -11.02 23.48
CA THR A 54 -5.60 -11.03 23.68
C THR A 54 -6.15 -9.75 24.27
N LYS A 55 -5.30 -8.93 24.90
CA LYS A 55 -5.67 -7.62 25.43
C LYS A 55 -4.47 -6.68 25.47
N VAL A 56 -4.69 -5.43 25.09
CA VAL A 56 -3.75 -4.32 25.29
C VAL A 56 -4.45 -3.28 26.13
N THR A 57 -3.81 -2.78 27.18
CA THR A 57 -4.29 -1.63 27.96
C THR A 57 -3.23 -0.55 27.93
N ASP A 58 -3.58 0.64 27.45
CA ASP A 58 -2.68 1.79 27.41
C ASP A 58 -2.57 2.51 28.77
N ALA A 59 -1.77 3.58 28.80
CA ALA A 59 -1.53 4.35 30.01
C ALA A 59 -2.72 5.21 30.46
N GLN A 60 -3.76 5.34 29.62
CA GLN A 60 -5.03 6.00 29.93
C GLN A 60 -6.10 4.98 30.36
N GLU A 61 -5.68 3.74 30.66
CA GLU A 61 -6.53 2.59 31.01
C GLU A 61 -7.53 2.22 29.90
N GLN A 62 -7.33 2.71 28.67
CA GLN A 62 -8.12 2.32 27.53
C GLN A 62 -7.63 0.95 27.06
N SER A 63 -8.56 0.01 26.92
CA SER A 63 -8.23 -1.36 26.52
C SER A 63 -8.80 -1.75 25.17
N SER A 64 -8.01 -2.47 24.39
CA SER A 64 -8.48 -3.20 23.21
C SER A 64 -8.37 -4.71 23.46
N GLN A 65 -9.32 -5.48 22.93
CA GLN A 65 -9.40 -6.93 23.11
C GLN A 65 -9.36 -7.65 21.76
N TYR A 66 -8.82 -8.86 21.78
CA TYR A 66 -8.62 -9.67 20.57
C TYR A 66 -8.97 -11.14 20.83
N ARG A 67 -9.43 -11.84 19.80
CA ARG A 67 -9.56 -13.31 19.78
C ARG A 67 -9.00 -13.86 18.49
N TYR A 68 -8.45 -15.06 18.59
CA TYR A 68 -7.82 -15.77 17.49
C TYR A 68 -8.44 -17.14 17.31
N ASP A 69 -8.41 -17.65 16.08
CA ASP A 69 -8.66 -19.07 15.85
C ASP A 69 -7.42 -19.92 16.18
N ASN A 70 -7.50 -21.24 15.98
CA ASN A 70 -6.39 -22.15 16.27
C ASN A 70 -5.19 -22.00 15.31
N ALA A 71 -5.37 -21.36 14.16
CA ALA A 71 -4.30 -21.03 13.23
C ALA A 71 -3.67 -19.65 13.55
N SER A 72 -4.10 -19.01 14.65
CA SER A 72 -3.70 -17.66 15.07
C SER A 72 -4.14 -16.54 14.12
N ASN A 73 -5.21 -16.76 13.34
CA ASN A 73 -5.86 -15.68 12.60
C ASN A 73 -6.72 -14.86 13.56
N LEU A 74 -6.69 -13.53 13.43
CA LEU A 74 -7.47 -12.60 14.25
C LEU A 74 -8.95 -12.66 13.86
N ILE A 75 -9.79 -13.33 14.66
CA ILE A 75 -11.22 -13.47 14.37
C ILE A 75 -12.07 -12.37 15.01
N TYR A 76 -11.57 -11.68 16.04
CA TYR A 76 -12.30 -10.60 16.69
C TYR A 76 -11.34 -9.54 17.20
N SER A 77 -11.71 -8.27 17.04
CA SER A 77 -11.04 -7.16 17.71
C SER A 77 -12.07 -6.15 18.21
N GLU A 78 -11.81 -5.52 19.33
CA GLU A 78 -12.66 -4.46 19.90
C GLU A 78 -11.78 -3.40 20.55
N ASN A 79 -12.06 -2.13 20.27
CA ASN A 79 -11.35 -1.00 20.88
C ASN A 79 -12.04 -0.53 22.18
N SER A 80 -11.44 0.44 22.86
CA SER A 80 -11.98 0.96 24.13
C SER A 80 -13.31 1.71 24.00
N GLN A 81 -13.74 2.00 22.78
CA GLN A 81 -15.04 2.61 22.47
C GLN A 81 -16.10 1.56 22.13
N GLU A 82 -15.85 0.29 22.42
CA GLU A 82 -16.71 -0.86 22.10
C GLU A 82 -17.02 -1.01 20.60
N GLN A 83 -16.13 -0.52 19.73
CA GLN A 83 -16.24 -0.73 18.30
C GLN A 83 -15.53 -2.04 17.96
N GLY A 84 -16.32 -3.09 17.76
CA GLY A 84 -15.81 -4.43 17.49
C GLY A 84 -15.98 -4.88 16.04
N THR A 85 -15.00 -5.63 15.56
CA THR A 85 -15.02 -6.28 14.24
C THR A 85 -14.90 -7.80 14.40
N TYR A 86 -15.49 -8.54 13.47
CA TYR A 86 -15.36 -9.99 13.41
C TYR A 86 -14.93 -10.44 12.02
N ALA A 87 -13.90 -11.27 11.95
CA ALA A 87 -13.32 -11.76 10.72
C ALA A 87 -13.53 -13.27 10.56
N GLN A 88 -13.79 -13.70 9.33
CA GLN A 88 -13.87 -15.11 8.95
C GLN A 88 -12.81 -15.41 7.89
N TYR A 89 -12.21 -16.58 8.00
CA TYR A 89 -11.16 -17.04 7.11
C TYR A 89 -11.56 -18.34 6.42
N ASP A 90 -11.07 -18.55 5.20
CA ASP A 90 -11.14 -19.85 4.55
C ASP A 90 -10.08 -20.82 5.08
N THR A 91 -10.07 -22.05 4.55
CA THR A 91 -9.13 -23.10 4.95
C THR A 91 -7.66 -22.82 4.59
N LEU A 92 -7.40 -21.81 3.75
CA LEU A 92 -6.06 -21.34 3.40
C LEU A 92 -5.67 -20.09 4.21
N ASN A 93 -6.41 -19.76 5.27
CA ASN A 93 -6.25 -18.58 6.12
C ASN A 93 -6.41 -17.24 5.38
N ARG A 94 -7.24 -17.20 4.33
CA ARG A 94 -7.57 -15.96 3.60
C ARG A 94 -8.88 -15.38 4.13
N LEU A 95 -8.94 -14.06 4.32
CA LEU A 95 -10.10 -13.36 4.88
C LEU A 95 -11.30 -13.39 3.91
N ILE A 96 -12.38 -14.06 4.25
CA ILE A 96 -13.58 -14.16 3.38
C ILE A 96 -14.73 -13.25 3.81
N ALA A 97 -14.76 -12.82 5.08
CA ALA A 97 -15.75 -11.86 5.57
C ALA A 97 -15.20 -11.01 6.72
N LEU A 98 -15.54 -9.73 6.73
CA LEU A 98 -15.26 -8.79 7.82
C LEU A 98 -16.54 -8.04 8.18
N TYR A 99 -17.03 -8.26 9.39
CA TYR A 99 -18.19 -7.59 9.99
C TYR A 99 -17.72 -6.46 10.88
N SER A 100 -18.35 -5.28 10.78
CA SER A 100 -17.91 -4.07 11.49
C SER A 100 -18.66 -3.77 12.79
N ASP A 101 -19.65 -4.60 13.13
CA ASP A 101 -20.44 -4.47 14.34
C ASP A 101 -20.52 -5.85 15.01
N ALA A 102 -19.55 -6.10 15.89
CA ALA A 102 -19.45 -7.33 16.65
C ALA A 102 -19.19 -7.03 18.12
N LYS A 103 -19.82 -7.79 19.01
CA LYS A 103 -19.67 -7.66 20.46
C LYS A 103 -19.28 -8.97 21.11
N LEU A 104 -18.29 -8.93 21.99
CA LEU A 104 -17.88 -10.07 22.78
C LEU A 104 -18.74 -10.18 24.05
N ASN A 105 -19.36 -11.33 24.25
CA ASN A 105 -19.92 -11.71 25.54
C ASN A 105 -18.79 -12.30 26.40
N THR A 106 -18.33 -11.54 27.40
CA THR A 106 -17.21 -11.93 28.26
C THR A 106 -17.51 -13.07 29.21
N GLU A 107 -18.79 -13.35 29.51
CA GLU A 107 -19.20 -14.48 30.36
C GLU A 107 -19.12 -15.82 29.63
N THR A 108 -19.42 -15.83 28.34
CA THR A 108 -19.46 -17.04 27.50
C THR A 108 -18.28 -17.17 26.54
N ASP A 109 -17.46 -16.11 26.44
CA ASP A 109 -16.37 -15.94 25.47
C ASP A 109 -16.82 -16.13 24.01
N LYS A 110 -18.08 -15.77 23.73
CA LYS A 110 -18.68 -15.85 22.39
C LYS A 110 -18.84 -14.46 21.79
N VAL A 111 -18.60 -14.34 20.48
CA VAL A 111 -18.81 -13.12 19.72
C VAL A 111 -20.21 -13.14 19.11
N ALA A 112 -21.01 -12.13 19.42
CA ALA A 112 -22.24 -11.82 18.72
C ALA A 112 -21.91 -10.88 17.55
N VAL A 113 -22.38 -11.22 16.35
CA VAL A 113 -22.07 -10.47 15.12
C VAL A 113 -23.36 -9.92 14.56
N ASN A 114 -23.41 -8.62 14.33
CA ASN A 114 -24.42 -8.02 13.50
C ASN A 114 -24.02 -8.21 12.03
N HIS A 115 -24.84 -8.94 11.29
CA HIS A 115 -24.61 -9.22 9.88
C HIS A 115 -25.15 -8.12 8.95
N ASP A 116 -25.62 -7.00 9.48
CA ASP A 116 -26.18 -5.91 8.68
C ASP A 116 -25.14 -5.33 7.73
N PHE A 117 -23.90 -5.12 8.17
CA PHE A 117 -22.83 -4.54 7.35
C PHE A 117 -21.57 -5.42 7.36
N ALA A 118 -21.15 -5.83 6.17
CA ALA A 118 -19.99 -6.68 6.00
C ALA A 118 -19.21 -6.34 4.73
N THR A 119 -17.93 -6.73 4.71
CA THR A 119 -17.15 -6.87 3.50
C THR A 119 -16.87 -8.35 3.25
N HIS A 120 -17.28 -8.88 2.11
CA HIS A 120 -17.01 -10.24 1.68
C HIS A 120 -15.98 -10.27 0.56
N TYR A 121 -15.14 -11.32 0.56
CA TYR A 121 -14.10 -11.54 -0.42
C TYR A 121 -14.27 -12.92 -1.06
N GLU A 122 -14.09 -12.97 -2.37
CA GLU A 122 -13.92 -14.23 -3.11
C GLU A 122 -12.56 -14.20 -3.78
N TYR A 123 -11.88 -15.34 -3.79
CA TYR A 123 -10.52 -15.48 -4.31
C TYR A 123 -10.47 -16.54 -5.40
N ASP A 124 -9.50 -16.42 -6.30
CA ASP A 124 -9.12 -17.53 -7.18
C ASP A 124 -8.22 -18.54 -6.44
N ASP A 125 -7.80 -19.60 -7.14
CA ASP A 125 -6.94 -20.65 -6.58
C ASP A 125 -5.51 -20.17 -6.28
N GLN A 126 -5.08 -19.05 -6.88
CA GLN A 126 -3.76 -18.45 -6.63
C GLN A 126 -3.79 -17.45 -5.46
N GLY A 127 -4.98 -17.09 -4.96
CA GLY A 127 -5.15 -16.12 -3.88
C GLY A 127 -5.40 -14.68 -4.33
N ASN A 128 -5.63 -14.44 -5.61
CA ASN A 128 -6.03 -13.12 -6.10
C ASN A 128 -7.52 -12.87 -5.81
N VAL A 129 -7.89 -11.63 -5.51
CA VAL A 129 -9.26 -11.26 -5.10
C VAL A 129 -10.15 -11.11 -6.33
N LEU A 130 -11.00 -12.10 -6.60
CA LEU A 130 -11.97 -12.06 -7.70
C LEU A 130 -13.13 -11.09 -7.43
N LYS A 131 -13.53 -10.94 -6.17
CA LYS A 131 -14.69 -10.13 -5.81
C LYS A 131 -14.55 -9.53 -4.42
N VAL A 132 -14.95 -8.27 -4.30
CA VAL A 132 -15.13 -7.55 -3.04
C VAL A 132 -16.55 -7.02 -2.99
N GLN A 133 -17.32 -7.46 -2.01
CA GLN A 133 -18.69 -7.01 -1.80
C GLN A 133 -18.81 -6.30 -0.47
N ARG A 134 -19.12 -5.00 -0.48
CA ARG A 134 -19.23 -4.16 0.72
C ARG A 134 -20.65 -3.67 0.91
N GLY A 135 -21.16 -3.66 2.14
CA GLY A 135 -22.38 -2.91 2.46
C GLY A 135 -23.43 -3.70 3.22
N GLY A 136 -24.61 -3.10 3.24
CA GLY A 136 -25.81 -3.63 3.88
C GLY A 136 -26.28 -4.92 3.21
N VAL A 137 -26.48 -6.03 3.93
CA VAL A 137 -26.97 -7.28 3.31
C VAL A 137 -28.32 -7.09 2.60
N ALA A 138 -29.11 -6.08 2.97
CA ALA A 138 -30.40 -5.77 2.36
C ALA A 138 -30.42 -4.60 1.34
N ASN A 139 -29.47 -3.65 1.36
CA ASN A 139 -29.47 -2.46 0.47
C ASN A 139 -28.06 -1.87 0.29
N ASN A 140 -27.77 -1.28 -0.89
CA ASN A 140 -26.51 -0.59 -1.22
C ASN A 140 -25.24 -1.47 -1.20
N GLN A 141 -25.36 -2.76 -1.52
CA GLN A 141 -24.19 -3.60 -1.71
C GLN A 141 -23.38 -3.12 -2.91
N GLN A 142 -22.14 -2.70 -2.64
CA GLN A 142 -21.18 -2.30 -3.65
C GLN A 142 -20.32 -3.52 -3.97
N THR A 143 -20.45 -4.02 -5.19
CA THR A 143 -19.68 -5.17 -5.67
C THR A 143 -18.63 -4.71 -6.65
N GLN A 144 -17.37 -4.99 -6.37
CA GLN A 144 -16.27 -4.87 -7.30
C GLN A 144 -15.82 -6.28 -7.69
N THR A 145 -15.55 -6.51 -8.97
CA THR A 145 -14.96 -7.77 -9.44
C THR A 145 -13.66 -7.51 -10.18
N ALA A 146 -12.78 -8.50 -10.17
CA ALA A 146 -11.56 -8.49 -10.95
C ALA A 146 -11.31 -9.85 -11.59
N THR A 147 -10.64 -9.85 -12.74
CA THR A 147 -10.07 -11.04 -13.35
C THR A 147 -8.56 -10.90 -13.44
N TYR A 148 -7.86 -12.02 -13.50
CA TYR A 148 -6.40 -12.06 -13.52
C TYR A 148 -5.91 -12.96 -14.66
N ASP A 149 -4.71 -12.68 -15.15
CA ASP A 149 -3.99 -13.61 -16.02
C ASP A 149 -3.29 -14.71 -15.20
N SER A 150 -2.58 -15.61 -15.88
CA SER A 150 -1.87 -16.72 -15.22
C SER A 150 -0.72 -16.29 -14.31
N ASN A 151 -0.23 -15.06 -14.44
CA ASN A 151 0.83 -14.48 -13.61
C ASN A 151 0.25 -13.71 -12.41
N GLY A 152 -1.07 -13.71 -12.23
CA GLY A 152 -1.75 -12.99 -11.16
C GLY A 152 -1.87 -11.49 -11.42
N MET A 153 -1.68 -11.03 -12.65
CA MET A 153 -1.88 -9.62 -13.01
C MET A 153 -3.33 -9.34 -13.40
N PRO A 154 -3.94 -8.24 -12.94
CA PRO A 154 -5.34 -7.95 -13.17
C PRO A 154 -5.60 -7.66 -14.66
N THR A 155 -6.49 -8.42 -15.29
CA THR A 155 -6.90 -8.22 -16.69
C THR A 155 -8.18 -7.41 -16.84
N SER A 156 -9.03 -7.41 -15.81
CA SER A 156 -10.20 -6.53 -15.75
C SER A 156 -10.55 -6.17 -14.31
N ILE A 157 -11.13 -5.00 -14.13
CA ILE A 157 -11.70 -4.53 -12.86
C ILE A 157 -13.04 -3.88 -13.18
N THR A 158 -14.12 -4.41 -12.62
CA THR A 158 -15.46 -3.83 -12.71
C THR A 158 -15.80 -3.15 -11.39
N SER A 159 -16.09 -1.85 -11.45
CA SER A 159 -16.49 -1.07 -10.28
C SER A 159 -17.92 -1.40 -9.84
N PRO A 160 -18.32 -1.01 -8.61
CA PRO A 160 -19.72 -1.09 -8.17
C PRO A 160 -20.72 -0.32 -9.03
N THR A 161 -20.26 0.66 -9.81
CA THR A 161 -21.10 1.40 -10.77
C THR A 161 -21.25 0.70 -12.12
N GLY A 162 -20.68 -0.51 -12.27
CA GLY A 162 -20.74 -1.32 -13.50
C GLY A 162 -19.69 -0.95 -14.55
N ILE A 163 -18.83 0.03 -14.27
CA ILE A 163 -17.78 0.44 -15.21
C ILE A 163 -16.66 -0.59 -15.16
N THR A 164 -16.37 -1.21 -16.30
CA THR A 164 -15.28 -2.19 -16.44
C THR A 164 -14.08 -1.56 -17.12
N GLN A 165 -12.95 -1.56 -16.43
CA GLN A 165 -11.64 -1.23 -17.00
C GLN A 165 -10.87 -2.52 -17.25
N SER A 166 -10.30 -2.65 -18.44
CA SER A 166 -9.49 -3.79 -18.85
C SER A 166 -8.04 -3.37 -19.03
N LEU A 167 -7.13 -4.30 -18.75
CA LEU A 167 -5.68 -4.12 -18.84
C LEU A 167 -5.08 -5.22 -19.69
N GLU A 168 -4.19 -4.84 -20.60
CA GLU A 168 -3.44 -5.75 -21.44
C GLU A 168 -1.96 -5.55 -21.20
N TYR A 169 -1.23 -6.66 -21.17
CA TYR A 169 0.19 -6.70 -20.90
C TYR A 169 0.94 -7.39 -22.05
N ASP A 170 2.20 -7.03 -22.22
CA ASP A 170 3.10 -7.77 -23.10
C ASP A 170 3.69 -9.02 -22.42
N GLU A 171 4.52 -9.76 -23.16
CA GLU A 171 5.18 -10.99 -22.68
C GLU A 171 6.15 -10.75 -21.52
N ARG A 172 6.55 -9.50 -21.27
CA ARG A 172 7.40 -9.07 -20.15
C ARG A 172 6.56 -8.54 -18.97
N SER A 173 5.24 -8.73 -19.00
CA SER A 173 4.31 -8.27 -17.98
C SER A 173 4.26 -6.74 -17.83
N ARG A 174 4.57 -5.99 -18.89
CA ARG A 174 4.44 -4.52 -18.92
C ARG A 174 3.08 -4.13 -19.49
N LEU A 175 2.42 -3.14 -18.88
CA LEU A 175 1.09 -2.68 -19.30
C LEU A 175 1.17 -2.01 -20.68
N VAL A 176 0.53 -2.58 -21.71
CA VAL A 176 0.52 -2.01 -23.07
C VAL A 176 -0.76 -1.26 -23.38
N ARG A 177 -1.89 -1.63 -22.76
CA ARG A 177 -3.18 -0.95 -23.00
C ARG A 177 -4.05 -1.01 -21.76
N LYS A 178 -4.67 0.13 -21.43
CA LYS A 178 -5.79 0.22 -20.50
C LYS A 178 -6.96 0.82 -21.24
N TYR A 179 -8.11 0.16 -21.18
CA TYR A 179 -9.32 0.59 -21.86
C TYR A 179 -10.56 0.36 -20.98
N GLN A 180 -11.66 0.99 -21.35
CA GLN A 180 -12.95 0.79 -20.73
C GLN A 180 -13.94 0.30 -21.77
N THR A 181 -14.78 -0.67 -21.40
CA THR A 181 -15.89 -1.12 -22.23
C THR A 181 -17.20 -0.58 -21.66
N THR A 182 -17.97 0.11 -22.48
CA THR A 182 -19.34 0.53 -22.14
C THR A 182 -20.27 0.02 -23.23
N ASP A 183 -21.22 -0.84 -22.84
CA ASP A 183 -22.03 -1.69 -23.71
C ASP A 183 -21.18 -2.56 -24.65
N THR A 184 -20.90 -2.06 -25.85
CA THR A 184 -20.12 -2.74 -26.90
C THR A 184 -18.99 -1.88 -27.45
N ILE A 185 -18.78 -0.68 -26.89
CA ILE A 185 -17.75 0.26 -27.33
C ILE A 185 -16.57 0.19 -26.37
N GLU A 186 -15.40 -0.15 -26.90
CA GLU A 186 -14.13 -0.02 -26.21
C GLU A 186 -13.58 1.39 -26.40
N THR A 187 -13.25 2.05 -25.29
CA THR A 187 -12.54 3.33 -25.27
C THR A 187 -11.17 3.11 -24.65
N THR A 188 -10.12 3.21 -25.46
CA THR A 188 -8.74 3.17 -24.95
C THR A 188 -8.50 4.42 -24.11
N LEU A 189 -8.14 4.21 -22.84
CA LEU A 189 -7.85 5.29 -21.88
C LEU A 189 -6.38 5.67 -21.93
N VAL A 190 -5.50 4.68 -22.09
CA VAL A 190 -4.08 4.88 -22.33
C VAL A 190 -3.46 3.63 -22.98
N SER A 191 -2.48 3.80 -23.85
CA SER A 191 -1.60 2.72 -24.29
C SER A 191 -0.13 3.16 -24.28
N TYR A 192 0.75 2.17 -24.15
CA TYR A 192 2.18 2.34 -24.02
C TYR A 192 2.90 1.53 -25.10
N THR A 193 3.96 2.10 -25.65
CA THR A 193 4.97 1.35 -26.41
C THR A 193 6.29 1.48 -25.69
N TYR A 194 7.00 0.37 -25.60
CA TYR A 194 8.28 0.30 -24.92
C TYR A 194 9.39 -0.07 -25.89
N ASP A 195 10.60 0.34 -25.59
CA ASP A 195 11.80 -0.22 -26.21
C ASP A 195 12.26 -1.53 -25.53
N ASP A 196 13.39 -2.05 -26.00
CA ASP A 196 14.01 -3.28 -25.49
C ASP A 196 14.59 -3.11 -24.07
N SER A 197 14.84 -1.87 -23.63
CA SER A 197 15.37 -1.48 -22.33
C SER A 197 14.27 -1.21 -21.28
N ASP A 198 13.02 -1.57 -21.57
CA ASP A 198 11.85 -1.32 -20.71
C ASP A 198 11.46 0.15 -20.53
N GLN A 199 11.93 1.04 -21.42
CA GLN A 199 11.60 2.46 -21.37
C GLN A 199 10.38 2.75 -22.26
N VAL A 200 9.49 3.63 -21.79
CA VAL A 200 8.29 4.03 -22.55
C VAL A 200 8.68 5.01 -23.65
N ILE A 201 8.61 4.59 -24.91
CA ILE A 201 8.91 5.44 -26.08
C ILE A 201 7.68 6.12 -26.66
N LYS A 202 6.47 5.66 -26.30
CA LYS A 202 5.21 6.27 -26.73
C LYS A 202 4.10 6.07 -25.72
N ILE A 203 3.35 7.13 -25.44
CA ILE A 203 2.10 7.11 -24.70
C ILE A 203 1.00 7.63 -25.62
N THR A 204 -0.11 6.91 -25.73
CA THR A 204 -1.32 7.38 -26.43
C THR A 204 -2.47 7.48 -25.43
N THR A 205 -3.11 8.63 -25.34
CA THR A 205 -4.30 8.88 -24.51
C THR A 205 -5.41 9.50 -25.37
N PRO A 206 -6.65 9.62 -24.88
CA PRO A 206 -7.68 10.42 -25.55
C PRO A 206 -7.29 11.89 -25.79
N ALA A 207 -6.33 12.43 -25.03
CA ALA A 207 -5.87 13.80 -25.17
C ALA A 207 -4.81 13.98 -26.26
N GLY A 208 -4.18 12.90 -26.73
CA GLY A 208 -3.10 12.95 -27.70
C GLY A 208 -2.04 11.85 -27.52
N ILE A 209 -1.02 11.93 -28.35
CA ILE A 209 0.17 11.06 -28.37
C ILE A 209 1.37 11.85 -27.86
N THR A 210 2.20 11.22 -27.02
CA THR A 210 3.52 11.73 -26.67
C THR A 210 4.57 10.68 -26.96
N ASN A 211 5.64 11.04 -27.67
CA ASN A 211 6.79 10.18 -27.93
C ASN A 211 7.98 10.61 -27.07
N TYR A 212 8.82 9.64 -26.72
CA TYR A 212 9.99 9.84 -25.88
C TYR A 212 11.21 9.16 -26.51
N GLU A 213 12.37 9.80 -26.38
CA GLU A 213 13.65 9.24 -26.80
C GLU A 213 14.64 9.30 -25.64
N TYR A 214 15.47 8.28 -25.51
CA TYR A 214 16.43 8.14 -24.43
C TYR A 214 17.86 7.98 -24.97
N ASP A 215 18.83 8.42 -24.18
CA ASP A 215 20.24 8.10 -24.43
C ASP A 215 20.61 6.69 -23.91
N GLN A 216 21.86 6.29 -24.11
CA GLN A 216 22.36 4.97 -23.69
C GLN A 216 22.44 4.78 -22.18
N ASN A 217 22.43 5.87 -21.40
CA ASN A 217 22.39 5.82 -19.94
C ASN A 217 20.94 5.78 -19.42
N GLY A 218 19.96 5.84 -20.32
CA GLY A 218 18.54 5.83 -20.02
C GLY A 218 17.98 7.20 -19.66
N ASN A 219 18.69 8.29 -19.93
CA ASN A 219 18.17 9.64 -19.71
C ASN A 219 17.25 10.06 -20.86
N LEU A 220 16.16 10.75 -20.53
CA LEU A 220 15.24 11.29 -21.53
C LEU A 220 15.93 12.43 -22.30
N ILE A 221 16.08 12.33 -23.61
CA ILE A 221 16.71 13.37 -24.45
C ILE A 221 15.71 14.15 -25.31
N SER A 222 14.52 13.59 -25.55
CA SER A 222 13.48 14.23 -26.35
C SER A 222 12.10 13.79 -25.89
N GLN A 223 11.19 14.76 -25.78
CA GLN A 223 9.75 14.54 -25.63
C GLN A 223 9.03 15.28 -26.74
N THR A 224 8.18 14.58 -27.50
CA THR A 224 7.42 15.18 -28.61
C THR A 224 5.92 14.95 -28.43
N ASP A 225 5.12 16.01 -28.39
CA ASP A 225 3.65 15.92 -28.32
C ASP A 225 2.99 15.63 -29.69
N ASP A 226 1.67 15.51 -29.72
CA ASP A 226 0.89 15.19 -30.93
C ASP A 226 0.78 16.35 -31.92
N ARG A 227 1.20 17.54 -31.50
CA ARG A 227 1.29 18.76 -32.32
C ARG A 227 2.71 18.98 -32.84
N LEU A 228 3.60 18.02 -32.62
CA LEU A 228 5.01 18.04 -33.00
C LEU A 228 5.83 19.11 -32.25
N HIS A 229 5.36 19.56 -31.08
CA HIS A 229 6.17 20.36 -30.17
C HIS A 229 7.20 19.46 -29.48
N VAL A 230 8.47 19.85 -29.56
CA VAL A 230 9.59 19.06 -29.05
C VAL A 230 10.20 19.77 -27.86
N THR A 231 10.31 19.07 -26.73
CA THR A 231 11.16 19.49 -25.61
C THR A 231 12.42 18.61 -25.61
N GLY A 232 13.58 19.24 -25.71
CA GLY A 232 14.89 18.57 -25.72
C GLY A 232 15.58 18.66 -24.37
N TYR A 233 16.38 17.65 -24.04
CA TYR A 233 17.13 17.57 -22.79
C TYR A 233 18.58 17.17 -23.08
N THR A 234 19.52 17.78 -22.39
CA THR A 234 20.93 17.37 -22.44
C THR A 234 21.48 17.14 -21.05
N TYR A 235 22.51 16.30 -20.96
CA TYR A 235 23.11 15.89 -19.70
C TYR A 235 24.62 16.12 -19.75
N ASN A 236 25.21 16.46 -18.61
CA ASN A 236 26.65 16.61 -18.49
C ASN A 236 27.34 15.24 -18.34
N ALA A 237 28.67 15.24 -18.24
CA ALA A 237 29.46 14.01 -18.11
C ALA A 237 29.18 13.20 -16.83
N ASP A 238 28.64 13.84 -15.79
CA ASP A 238 28.24 13.20 -14.53
C ASP A 238 26.78 12.71 -14.56
N ASN A 239 26.15 12.70 -15.75
CA ASN A 239 24.76 12.26 -15.97
C ASN A 239 23.71 13.15 -15.27
N LEU A 240 24.03 14.43 -15.04
CA LEU A 240 23.13 15.43 -14.47
C LEU A 240 22.52 16.29 -15.58
N LEU A 241 21.23 16.63 -15.45
CA LEU A 241 20.50 17.44 -16.42
C LEU A 241 21.18 18.81 -16.60
N GLN A 242 21.72 19.08 -17.77
CA GLN A 242 22.45 20.31 -18.06
C GLN A 242 21.54 21.37 -18.68
N GLU A 243 20.65 20.97 -19.58
CA GLU A 243 19.83 21.89 -20.38
C GLU A 243 18.47 21.29 -20.69
N VAL A 244 17.43 22.13 -20.68
CA VAL A 244 16.11 21.87 -21.22
C VAL A 244 15.82 22.92 -22.28
N THR A 245 15.48 22.50 -23.49
CA THR A 245 14.99 23.38 -24.57
C THR A 245 13.51 23.12 -24.76
N ASP A 246 12.67 24.10 -24.49
CA ASP A 246 11.22 24.01 -24.73
C ASP A 246 10.88 24.08 -26.24
N ALA A 247 9.61 23.88 -26.57
CA ALA A 247 9.14 23.84 -27.95
C ALA A 247 9.22 25.18 -28.67
N GLU A 248 9.24 26.28 -27.93
CA GLU A 248 9.44 27.63 -28.42
C GLU A 248 10.93 27.98 -28.60
N GLY A 249 11.84 27.06 -28.24
CA GLY A 249 13.29 27.24 -28.30
C GLY A 249 13.88 27.96 -27.08
N GLY A 250 13.10 28.15 -26.02
CA GLY A 250 13.53 28.68 -24.74
C GLY A 250 14.43 27.68 -24.02
N ILE A 251 15.60 28.15 -23.58
CA ILE A 251 16.62 27.30 -22.98
C ILE A 251 16.71 27.57 -21.48
N THR A 252 16.54 26.52 -20.67
CA THR A 252 16.82 26.53 -19.23
C THR A 252 18.08 25.71 -18.93
N GLN A 253 19.07 26.31 -18.27
CA GLN A 253 20.35 25.66 -17.95
C GLN A 253 20.55 25.47 -16.45
N TYR A 254 21.23 24.39 -16.08
CA TYR A 254 21.53 24.03 -14.69
C TYR A 254 23.04 23.88 -14.48
N SER A 255 23.52 24.35 -13.34
CA SER A 255 24.91 24.15 -12.89
C SER A 255 24.93 23.47 -11.54
N TYR A 256 25.97 22.69 -11.28
CA TYR A 256 26.08 21.82 -10.11
C TYR A 256 27.42 22.03 -9.39
N ASP A 257 27.42 21.76 -8.09
CA ASP A 257 28.67 21.56 -7.35
C ASP A 257 29.20 20.13 -7.51
N ILE A 258 30.36 19.84 -6.91
CA ILE A 258 31.00 18.53 -6.98
C ILE A 258 30.21 17.40 -6.29
N HIS A 259 29.17 17.72 -5.52
CA HIS A 259 28.32 16.75 -4.84
C HIS A 259 26.97 16.57 -5.56
N GLY A 260 26.78 17.22 -6.72
CA GLY A 260 25.54 17.14 -7.50
C GLY A 260 24.43 18.07 -7.01
N ASN A 261 24.71 19.03 -6.12
CA ASN A 261 23.72 20.03 -5.72
C ASN A 261 23.63 21.13 -6.77
N ILE A 262 22.42 21.59 -7.10
CA ILE A 262 22.21 22.72 -8.01
C ILE A 262 22.80 23.99 -7.38
N THR A 263 23.69 24.65 -8.11
CA THR A 263 24.29 25.95 -7.72
C THR A 263 23.73 27.12 -8.51
N LYS A 264 23.20 26.88 -9.71
CA LYS A 264 22.60 27.91 -10.55
C LYS A 264 21.53 27.31 -11.48
N ILE A 265 20.46 28.07 -11.68
CA ILE A 265 19.48 27.87 -12.76
C ILE A 265 19.50 29.15 -13.60
N THR A 266 19.52 29.03 -14.93
CA THR A 266 19.38 30.17 -15.84
C THR A 266 18.17 29.91 -16.72
N LEU A 267 17.15 30.75 -16.59
CA LEU A 267 15.90 30.64 -17.34
C LEU A 267 16.05 31.20 -18.76
N PRO A 268 15.10 30.94 -19.68
CA PRO A 268 15.16 31.42 -21.06
C PRO A 268 15.24 32.94 -21.20
N ASN A 269 14.71 33.67 -20.21
CA ASN A 269 14.77 35.13 -20.14
C ASN A 269 16.10 35.66 -19.54
N GLY A 270 17.06 34.78 -19.26
CA GLY A 270 18.37 35.10 -18.71
C GLY A 270 18.40 35.41 -17.21
N LEU A 271 17.28 35.20 -16.50
CA LEU A 271 17.16 35.37 -15.04
C LEU A 271 17.56 34.12 -14.25
#